data_AF-A0A6J7PR66-F1
#
_entry.id   AF-A0A6J7PR66-F1
#
_cell.length_a   1.000
_cell.length_b   1.000
_cell.length_c   1.000
_cell.angle_alpha   90.00
_cell.angle_beta   90.00
_cell.angle_gamma   90.00
#
_symmetry.space_group_name_H-M   'P 1'
#
loop_
_entity.id
_entity.type
_entity.pdbx_description
1 polymer ?
#
loop_
_entity_poly.entity_id
_entity_poly.type
_entity_poly.pdbx_seq_one_letter_code
_entity_poly.pdbx_strand_id
1 'polypeptide(L)'
;MTHISEYAARAIALSANYSRAAPETALTYACEAVAESEIAVKNLKSADIDSWVEAISHREDIDVPNIVVTRKSPSVLATAHSEIHTICIRGAHTNQVTVLHEIAHLVIGVPTHGVLFRDELVRLSRAHISVEFASFLYSLYQATGLEMSPWPASAHQR
;
A
#
# COMPACT_ATOMS: atom_id res chain seq x y z
N MET A 1 -11.24 10.35 -21.09
CA MET A 1 -10.03 9.69 -20.55
C MET A 1 -9.23 10.77 -19.84
N THR A 2 -9.24 10.74 -18.51
CA THR A 2 -8.44 11.65 -17.67
C THR A 2 -6.98 11.30 -17.85
N HIS A 3 -6.12 12.27 -18.16
CA HIS A 3 -4.70 12.01 -18.38
C HIS A 3 -4.00 11.75 -17.03
N ILE A 4 -2.97 10.88 -17.00
CA ILE A 4 -2.23 10.56 -15.76
C ILE A 4 -1.70 11.82 -15.04
N SER A 5 -1.40 12.89 -15.79
CA SER A 5 -0.98 14.19 -15.26
C SER A 5 -2.03 14.87 -14.39
N GLU A 6 -3.32 14.71 -14.69
CA GLU A 6 -4.40 15.29 -13.87
C GLU A 6 -4.50 14.56 -12.53
N TYR A 7 -4.36 13.23 -12.53
CA TYR A 7 -4.30 12.44 -11.31
C TYR A 7 -3.03 12.72 -10.49
N ALA A 8 -1.89 12.92 -11.16
CA ALA A 8 -0.65 13.32 -10.50
C ALA A 8 -0.79 14.70 -9.83
N ALA A 9 -1.39 15.69 -10.52
CA ALA A 9 -1.67 17.00 -9.93
C ALA A 9 -2.61 16.89 -8.71
N ARG A 10 -3.63 16.02 -8.79
CA ARG A 10 -4.51 15.72 -7.66
C ARG A 10 -3.76 15.08 -6.50
N ALA A 11 -2.86 14.11 -6.75
CA ALA A 11 -2.04 13.49 -5.71
C ALA A 11 -1.10 14.51 -5.04
N ILE A 12 -0.46 15.38 -5.83
CA ILE A 12 0.39 16.46 -5.30
C ILE A 12 -0.42 17.39 -4.39
N ALA A 13 -1.61 17.82 -4.82
CA ALA A 13 -2.49 18.66 -4.00
C ALA A 13 -2.95 17.93 -2.72
N LEU A 14 -3.29 16.64 -2.84
CA LEU A 14 -3.73 15.81 -1.71
C LEU A 14 -2.61 15.55 -0.69
N SER A 15 -1.34 15.56 -1.12
CA SER A 15 -0.19 15.34 -0.22
C SER A 15 -0.14 16.34 0.94
N ALA A 16 -0.67 17.55 0.75
CA ALA A 16 -0.76 18.58 1.79
C ALA A 16 -1.61 18.15 3.00
N ASN A 17 -2.53 17.19 2.83
CA ASN A 17 -3.34 16.66 3.92
C ASN A 17 -2.52 15.76 4.88
N TYR A 18 -1.34 15.31 4.46
CA TYR A 18 -0.42 14.51 5.26
C TYR A 18 0.74 15.36 5.80
N SER A 19 0.45 16.58 6.24
CA SER A 19 1.44 17.59 6.68
C SER A 19 2.35 17.18 7.84
N ARG A 20 2.05 16.07 8.52
CA ARG A 20 2.88 15.49 9.59
C ARG A 20 3.88 14.44 9.09
N ALA A 21 3.77 14.00 7.84
CA ALA A 21 4.66 13.05 7.22
C ALA A 21 5.80 13.77 6.48
N ALA A 22 6.91 13.06 6.24
CA ALA A 22 7.94 13.54 5.33
C ALA A 22 7.36 13.72 3.91
N PRO A 23 7.87 14.67 3.10
CA PRO A 23 7.30 14.95 1.77
C PRO A 23 7.14 13.71 0.87
N GLU A 24 8.13 12.82 0.86
CA GLU A 24 8.09 11.56 0.10
C GLU A 24 6.95 10.64 0.57
N THR A 25 6.83 10.45 1.89
CA THR A 25 5.75 9.66 2.49
C THR A 25 4.38 10.28 2.24
N ALA A 26 4.25 11.60 2.39
CA ALA A 26 3.01 12.32 2.15
C ALA A 26 2.51 12.16 0.71
N LEU A 27 3.43 12.23 -0.25
CA LEU A 27 3.11 12.04 -1.66
C LEU A 27 2.79 10.57 -1.97
N THR A 28 3.48 9.62 -1.33
CA THR A 28 3.19 8.18 -1.45
C THR A 28 1.75 7.87 -1.00
N TYR A 29 1.36 8.34 0.19
CA TYR A 29 -0.02 8.19 0.70
C TYR A 29 -1.06 8.84 -0.21
N ALA A 30 -0.73 10.00 -0.78
CA ALA A 30 -1.64 10.68 -1.70
C ALA A 30 -1.84 9.90 -3.00
N CYS A 31 -0.79 9.29 -3.55
CA CYS A 31 -0.90 8.41 -4.72
C CYS A 31 -1.75 7.17 -4.42
N GLU A 32 -1.56 6.52 -3.26
CA GLU A 32 -2.39 5.39 -2.81
C GLU A 32 -3.86 5.80 -2.72
N ALA A 33 -4.17 6.92 -2.06
CA ALA A 33 -5.53 7.41 -1.91
C ALA A 33 -6.20 7.79 -3.24
N VAL A 34 -5.45 8.33 -4.21
CA VAL A 34 -5.96 8.56 -5.57
C VAL A 34 -6.25 7.23 -6.26
N ALA A 35 -5.33 6.27 -6.21
CA ALA A 35 -5.52 4.95 -6.81
C ALA A 35 -6.77 4.23 -6.25
N GLU A 36 -6.93 4.21 -4.92
CA GLU A 36 -8.08 3.63 -4.23
C GLU A 36 -9.43 4.26 -4.61
N SER A 37 -9.42 5.56 -4.92
CA SER A 37 -10.64 6.27 -5.31
C SER A 37 -11.07 6.03 -6.75
N GLU A 38 -10.11 5.73 -7.64
CA GLU A 38 -10.37 5.52 -9.07
C GLU A 38 -10.61 4.04 -9.39
N ILE A 39 -9.91 3.14 -8.70
CA ILE A 39 -9.99 1.71 -8.91
C ILE A 39 -10.52 1.05 -7.64
N ALA A 40 -11.69 0.42 -7.74
CA ALA A 40 -12.34 -0.22 -6.62
C ALA A 40 -11.46 -1.33 -6.03
N VAL A 41 -11.18 -1.23 -4.73
CA VAL A 41 -10.49 -2.25 -3.94
C VAL A 41 -11.47 -2.88 -2.95
N LYS A 42 -11.25 -4.14 -2.57
CA LYS A 42 -12.14 -4.80 -1.61
C LYS A 42 -11.93 -4.23 -0.22
N ASN A 43 -13.03 -4.02 0.49
CA ASN A 43 -13.01 -3.80 1.93
C ASN A 43 -12.88 -5.15 2.64
N LEU A 44 -12.08 -5.18 3.69
CA LEU A 44 -11.86 -6.34 4.55
C LEU A 44 -12.52 -6.08 5.91
N LYS A 45 -13.32 -7.02 6.36
CA LYS A 45 -13.84 -7.03 7.74
C LYS A 45 -12.80 -7.67 8.63
N SER A 46 -12.69 -7.21 9.87
CA SER A 46 -11.80 -7.79 10.89
C SER A 46 -11.79 -9.32 10.94
N ALA A 47 -12.95 -9.97 10.81
CA ALA A 47 -13.06 -11.44 10.81
C ALA A 47 -12.39 -12.14 9.61
N ASP A 48 -12.17 -11.41 8.51
CA ASP A 48 -11.63 -11.95 7.26
C ASP A 48 -10.13 -11.59 7.08
N ILE A 49 -9.59 -10.67 7.88
CA ILE A 49 -8.21 -10.15 7.70
C ILE A 49 -7.19 -11.25 7.92
N ASP A 50 -7.31 -12.03 8.99
CA ASP A 50 -6.35 -13.10 9.32
C ASP A 50 -6.19 -14.09 8.17
N SER A 51 -7.30 -14.66 7.70
CA SER A 51 -7.29 -15.64 6.60
C SER A 51 -6.74 -15.06 5.29
N TRP A 52 -7.00 -13.78 5.02
CA TRP A 52 -6.48 -13.12 3.82
C TRP A 52 -4.98 -12.86 3.91
N VAL A 53 -4.49 -12.42 5.08
CA VAL A 53 -3.06 -12.21 5.34
C VAL A 53 -2.30 -13.54 5.32
N GLU A 54 -2.84 -14.60 5.90
CA GLU A 54 -2.25 -15.95 5.88
C GLU A 54 -2.09 -16.45 4.43
N ALA A 55 -3.13 -16.30 3.60
CA ALA A 55 -3.08 -16.67 2.19
C ALA A 55 -2.04 -15.88 1.39
N ILE A 56 -1.90 -14.57 1.64
CA ILE A 56 -0.84 -13.76 1.03
C ILE A 56 0.53 -14.24 1.50
N SER A 57 0.70 -14.42 2.80
CA SER A 57 1.99 -14.77 3.40
C SER A 57 2.51 -16.09 2.85
N HIS A 58 1.65 -17.10 2.71
CA HIS A 58 2.01 -18.37 2.06
C HIS A 58 2.34 -18.23 0.58
N ARG A 59 1.62 -17.37 -0.15
CA ARG A 59 1.87 -17.15 -1.58
C ARG A 59 3.15 -16.36 -1.85
N GLU A 60 3.52 -15.48 -0.93
CA GLU A 60 4.71 -14.64 -1.01
C GLU A 60 5.94 -15.26 -0.35
N ASP A 61 5.78 -16.43 0.27
CA ASP A 61 6.81 -17.12 1.05
C ASP A 61 7.42 -16.22 2.14
N ILE A 62 6.54 -15.60 2.93
CA ILE A 62 6.90 -14.75 4.06
C ILE A 62 6.25 -15.26 5.34
N ASP A 63 6.87 -14.95 6.48
CA ASP A 63 6.30 -15.27 7.79
C ASP A 63 4.94 -14.59 7.96
N VAL A 64 3.96 -15.32 8.50
CA VAL A 64 2.62 -14.77 8.75
C VAL A 64 2.70 -13.77 9.92
N PRO A 65 2.38 -12.48 9.73
CA PRO A 65 2.40 -11.52 10.82
C PRO A 65 1.22 -11.70 11.75
N ASN A 66 1.44 -11.41 13.03
CA ASN A 66 0.36 -11.34 14.01
C ASN A 66 -0.55 -10.15 13.67
N ILE A 67 -1.85 -10.37 13.50
CA ILE A 67 -2.81 -9.29 13.30
C ILE A 67 -3.47 -8.90 14.61
N VAL A 68 -3.42 -7.61 14.95
CA VAL A 68 -4.08 -7.06 16.13
C VAL A 68 -5.08 -6.00 15.70
N VAL A 69 -6.37 -6.30 15.83
CA VAL A 69 -7.42 -5.32 15.61
C VAL A 69 -7.62 -4.50 16.88
N THR A 70 -7.50 -3.19 16.76
CA THR A 70 -7.61 -2.25 17.87
C THR A 70 -8.69 -1.20 17.61
N ARG A 71 -8.93 -0.32 18.60
CA ARG A 71 -9.89 0.79 18.44
C ARG A 71 -9.57 1.66 17.23
N LYS A 72 -10.62 2.17 16.59
CA LYS A 72 -10.51 3.11 15.48
C LYS A 72 -9.69 4.33 15.88
N SER A 73 -8.81 4.77 14.98
CA SER A 73 -8.04 6.01 15.11
C SER A 73 -8.53 7.01 14.05
N PRO A 74 -8.54 8.32 14.35
CA PRO A 74 -8.97 9.33 13.38
C PRO A 74 -7.95 9.56 12.25
N SER A 75 -6.68 9.19 12.45
CA SER A 75 -5.59 9.56 11.53
C SER A 75 -4.70 8.40 11.10
N VAL A 76 -4.91 7.19 11.62
CA VAL A 76 -4.08 6.02 11.33
C VAL A 76 -4.99 4.83 11.09
N LEU A 77 -4.84 4.16 9.96
CA LEU A 77 -5.66 2.99 9.60
C LEU A 77 -4.97 1.68 10.00
N ALA A 78 -3.65 1.63 9.88
CA ALA A 78 -2.86 0.49 10.31
C ALA A 78 -1.42 0.91 10.67
N THR A 79 -0.68 0.01 11.32
CA THR A 79 0.78 0.14 11.57
C THR A 79 1.45 -1.23 11.58
N ALA A 80 2.59 -1.36 10.90
CA ALA A 80 3.50 -2.48 10.99
C ALA A 80 4.55 -2.29 12.09
N HIS A 81 4.81 -3.35 12.84
CA HIS A 81 5.87 -3.44 13.85
C HIS A 81 6.79 -4.61 13.48
N SER A 82 7.88 -4.32 12.76
CA SER A 82 8.81 -5.34 12.26
C SER A 82 9.48 -6.14 13.38
N GLU A 83 9.84 -5.50 14.50
CA GLU A 83 10.52 -6.13 15.64
C GLU A 83 9.74 -7.30 16.27
N ILE A 84 8.42 -7.23 16.22
CA ILE A 84 7.49 -8.23 16.78
C ILE A 84 6.60 -8.86 15.71
N HIS A 85 6.95 -8.67 14.43
CA HIS A 85 6.25 -9.18 13.26
C HIS A 85 4.72 -9.05 13.35
N THR A 86 4.25 -7.83 13.63
CA THR A 86 2.83 -7.55 13.95
C THR A 86 2.27 -6.43 13.08
N ILE A 87 1.05 -6.60 12.57
CA ILE A 87 0.27 -5.54 11.94
C ILE A 87 -0.91 -5.18 12.84
N CYS A 88 -0.96 -3.92 13.27
CA CYS A 88 -2.10 -3.39 14.01
C CYS A 88 -3.09 -2.73 13.04
N ILE A 89 -4.33 -3.20 13.00
CA ILE A 89 -5.42 -2.58 12.23
C ILE A 89 -6.29 -1.72 13.17
N ARG A 90 -6.66 -0.51 12.75
CA ARG A 90 -7.46 0.44 13.54
C ARG A 90 -8.92 0.43 13.12
N GLY A 91 -9.76 -0.25 13.88
CA GLY A 91 -11.19 -0.36 13.64
C GLY A 91 -11.60 -1.68 12.98
N ALA A 92 -12.91 -1.89 12.86
CA ALA A 92 -13.48 -3.17 12.42
C ALA A 92 -13.38 -3.43 10.90
N HIS A 93 -12.97 -2.44 10.13
CA HIS A 93 -12.90 -2.48 8.68
C HIS A 93 -11.60 -1.81 8.20
N THR A 94 -11.00 -2.38 7.18
CA THR A 94 -9.87 -1.82 6.44
C THR A 94 -10.05 -2.16 4.95
N ASN A 95 -9.11 -1.81 4.09
CA ASN A 95 -9.10 -2.26 2.70
C ASN A 95 -7.81 -3.03 2.36
N GLN A 96 -7.83 -3.69 1.20
CA GLN A 96 -6.70 -4.49 0.74
C GLN A 96 -5.39 -3.69 0.65
N VAL A 97 -5.45 -2.45 0.14
CA VAL A 97 -4.26 -1.59 -0.06
C VAL A 97 -3.59 -1.28 1.27
N THR A 98 -4.37 -0.89 2.28
CA THR A 98 -3.88 -0.62 3.63
C THR A 98 -3.16 -1.84 4.23
N VAL A 99 -3.67 -3.05 4.02
CA VAL A 99 -3.00 -4.25 4.56
C VAL A 99 -1.75 -4.58 3.75
N LEU A 100 -1.77 -4.46 2.42
CA LEU A 100 -0.57 -4.65 1.60
C LEU A 100 0.51 -3.61 1.88
N HIS A 101 0.13 -2.38 2.23
CA HIS A 101 1.03 -1.32 2.68
C HIS A 101 1.86 -1.78 3.88
N GLU A 102 1.18 -2.31 4.91
CA GLU A 102 1.87 -2.79 6.11
C GLU A 102 2.68 -4.06 5.84
N ILE A 103 2.22 -4.96 4.97
CA ILE A 103 2.99 -6.13 4.54
C ILE A 103 4.26 -5.67 3.79
N ALA A 104 4.17 -4.66 2.92
CA ALA A 104 5.33 -4.13 2.21
C ALA A 104 6.41 -3.65 3.19
N HIS A 105 6.04 -2.95 4.27
CA HIS A 105 6.97 -2.57 5.33
C HIS A 105 7.65 -3.77 6.01
N LEU A 106 6.91 -4.85 6.26
CA LEU A 106 7.48 -6.07 6.84
C LEU A 106 8.45 -6.76 5.89
N VAL A 107 8.11 -6.85 4.60
CA VAL A 107 8.95 -7.52 3.59
C VAL A 107 10.26 -6.77 3.36
N ILE A 108 10.21 -5.45 3.22
CA ILE A 108 11.42 -4.65 2.97
C ILE A 108 12.26 -4.41 4.22
N GLY A 109 11.68 -4.60 5.42
CA GLY A 109 12.36 -4.41 6.70
C GLY A 109 12.77 -2.96 7.01
N VAL A 110 12.20 -1.97 6.30
CA VAL A 110 12.48 -0.55 6.49
C VAL A 110 11.18 0.26 6.72
N PRO A 111 11.19 1.25 7.63
CA PRO A 111 9.99 2.02 7.97
C PRO A 111 9.70 3.17 7.00
N THR A 112 10.53 3.37 5.98
CA THR A 112 10.43 4.51 5.05
C THR A 112 9.71 4.12 3.76
N HIS A 113 9.15 5.13 3.08
CA HIS A 113 8.38 4.98 1.85
C HIS A 113 9.20 5.18 0.58
N GLY A 114 10.50 4.84 0.61
CA GLY A 114 11.43 5.00 -0.52
C GLY A 114 11.17 4.03 -1.68
N VAL A 115 12.08 3.98 -2.65
CA VAL A 115 11.99 3.12 -3.86
C VAL A 115 11.62 1.67 -3.53
N LEU A 116 12.33 1.05 -2.58
CA LEU A 116 12.11 -0.35 -2.20
C LEU A 116 10.68 -0.59 -1.71
N PHE A 117 10.13 0.34 -0.93
CA PHE A 117 8.75 0.26 -0.45
C PHE A 117 7.76 0.35 -1.60
N ARG A 118 7.92 1.36 -2.47
CA ARG A 118 6.97 1.58 -3.57
C ARG A 118 7.00 0.44 -4.58
N ASP A 119 8.19 -0.07 -4.90
CA ASP A 119 8.36 -1.23 -5.78
C ASP A 119 7.64 -2.46 -5.20
N GLU A 120 7.81 -2.72 -3.90
CA GLU A 120 7.18 -3.85 -3.22
C GLU A 120 5.67 -3.70 -3.12
N LEU A 121 5.16 -2.52 -2.80
CA LEU A 121 3.72 -2.25 -2.75
C LEU A 121 3.06 -2.42 -4.14
N VAL A 122 3.72 -1.96 -5.20
CA VAL A 122 3.26 -2.18 -6.58
C VAL A 122 3.25 -3.67 -6.93
N ARG A 123 4.29 -4.41 -6.55
CA ARG A 123 4.41 -5.86 -6.78
C ARG A 123 3.28 -6.62 -6.08
N LEU A 124 3.06 -6.34 -4.79
CA LEU A 124 2.00 -6.94 -3.99
C LEU A 124 0.61 -6.58 -4.55
N SER A 125 0.40 -5.33 -4.93
CA SER A 125 -0.86 -4.87 -5.52
C SER A 125 -1.17 -5.60 -6.82
N ARG A 126 -0.14 -5.84 -7.66
CA ARG A 126 -0.30 -6.59 -8.91
C ARG A 126 -0.72 -8.04 -8.65
N ALA A 127 -0.17 -8.65 -7.60
CA ALA A 127 -0.41 -10.05 -7.26
C ALA A 127 -1.76 -10.30 -6.56
N HIS A 128 -2.22 -9.34 -5.74
CA HIS A 128 -3.32 -9.54 -4.79
C HIS A 128 -4.52 -8.58 -4.93
N ILE A 129 -4.39 -7.54 -5.75
CA ILE A 129 -5.50 -6.64 -6.12
C ILE A 129 -5.81 -6.81 -7.60
N SER A 130 -5.00 -6.20 -8.48
CA SER A 130 -5.10 -6.33 -9.93
C SER A 130 -3.90 -5.69 -10.64
N VAL A 131 -3.66 -6.10 -11.89
CA VAL A 131 -2.66 -5.45 -12.76
C VAL A 131 -3.04 -3.99 -13.03
N GLU A 132 -4.33 -3.70 -13.19
CA GLU A 132 -4.85 -2.34 -13.42
C GLU A 132 -4.51 -1.40 -12.26
N PHE A 133 -4.80 -1.81 -11.02
CA PHE A 133 -4.47 -1.03 -9.82
C PHE A 133 -2.96 -0.77 -9.72
N ALA A 134 -2.15 -1.82 -9.87
CA ALA A 134 -0.70 -1.72 -9.73
C ALA A 134 -0.07 -0.82 -10.81
N SER A 135 -0.48 -0.96 -12.07
CA SER A 135 0.00 -0.12 -13.17
C SER A 135 -0.42 1.34 -13.02
N PHE A 136 -1.62 1.60 -12.52
CA PHE A 136 -2.07 2.96 -12.22
C PHE A 136 -1.27 3.58 -11.08
N LEU A 137 -1.09 2.85 -9.97
CA LEU A 137 -0.31 3.31 -8.82
C LEU A 137 1.15 3.62 -9.22
N TYR A 138 1.79 2.72 -9.98
CA TYR A 138 3.13 2.94 -10.52
C TYR A 138 3.21 4.19 -11.39
N SER A 139 2.22 4.39 -12.27
CA SER A 139 2.16 5.56 -13.14
C SER A 139 1.99 6.86 -12.35
N LEU A 140 1.26 6.83 -11.23
CA LEU A 140 1.13 7.97 -10.31
C LEU A 140 2.46 8.29 -9.63
N TYR A 141 3.18 7.29 -9.13
CA TYR A 141 4.49 7.51 -8.53
C TYR A 141 5.45 8.17 -9.54
N GLN A 142 5.55 7.63 -10.76
CA GLN A 142 6.39 8.25 -11.79
C GLN A 142 5.95 9.67 -12.16
N ALA A 143 4.66 9.89 -12.39
CA ALA A 143 4.13 11.18 -12.82
C ALA A 143 4.22 12.27 -11.73
N THR A 144 4.35 11.89 -10.46
CA THR A 144 4.55 12.80 -9.33
C THR A 144 6.03 13.01 -8.99
N GLY A 145 6.95 12.37 -9.72
CA GLY A 145 8.39 12.49 -9.53
C GLY A 145 8.96 11.61 -8.41
N LEU A 146 8.18 10.66 -7.88
CA LEU A 146 8.68 9.65 -6.97
C LEU A 146 9.50 8.62 -7.75
N GLU A 147 10.70 8.35 -7.27
CA GLU A 147 11.60 7.38 -7.90
C GLU A 147 11.00 5.97 -7.84
N MET A 148 11.14 5.21 -8.93
CA MET A 148 10.66 3.83 -9.05
C MET A 148 11.70 3.03 -9.82
N SER A 149 11.86 1.75 -9.49
CA SER A 149 12.59 0.85 -10.40
C SER A 149 11.81 0.69 -11.72
N PRO A 150 12.46 0.39 -12.84
CA PRO A 150 11.76 0.13 -14.09
C PRO A 150 10.69 -0.95 -13.94
N TRP A 151 9.48 -0.70 -14.42
CA TRP A 151 8.36 -1.65 -14.34
C TRP A 151 8.76 -3.01 -14.91
N PRO A 152 8.76 -4.09 -14.11
CA PRO A 152 9.11 -5.40 -14.60
C PRO A 152 8.00 -5.91 -15.53
N ALA A 153 8.35 -6.12 -16.80
CA ALA A 153 7.43 -6.60 -17.84
C ALA A 153 6.76 -7.93 -17.45
N SER A 154 7.48 -8.80 -16.72
CA SER A 154 6.96 -10.05 -16.17
C SER A 154 6.69 -9.92 -14.67
N ALA A 155 5.56 -10.50 -14.22
CA ALA A 155 5.44 -10.88 -12.82
C ALA A 155 6.53 -11.92 -12.58
N HIS A 156 7.49 -11.64 -11.69
CA HIS A 156 8.44 -12.67 -11.28
C HIS A 156 7.62 -13.85 -10.73
N GLN A 157 7.64 -14.98 -11.44
CA GLN A 157 7.31 -16.28 -10.85
C GLN A 157 8.46 -16.59 -9.91
N ARG A 158 8.22 -16.49 -8.61
CA ARG A 158 9.00 -17.21 -7.61
C ARG A 158 8.29 -18.54 -7.37
#